data_AF-A0A379GBD5-F1
#
_entry.id   AF-A0A379GBD5-F1
#
_cell.length_a   1.000
_cell.length_b   1.000
_cell.length_c   1.000
_cell.angle_alpha   90.00
_cell.angle_beta   90.00
_cell.angle_gamma   90.00
#
_symmetry.space_group_name_H-M   'P 1'
#
loop_
_entity.id
_entity.type
_entity.pdbx_description
1 polymer ?
#
loop_
_entity_poly.entity_id
_entity_poly.type
_entity_poly.pdbx_seq_one_letter_code
_entity_poly.pdbx_strand_id
1 'polypeptide(L)'
;MVRREATEEAGITIGRCKPIVSYLSSPGGTSERMYVYVGEVDATTATGIHGLACENEDIRVHVVSREQAYQWVEEGIIDNAASVIALQWLQLHHVTLRKDWL
;
A
#
# COMPACT_ATOMS: atom_id res chain seq x y z
N MET A 1 -8.67 10.48 -4.12
CA MET A 1 -7.45 10.37 -3.32
C MET A 1 -6.72 9.07 -3.63
N VAL A 2 -7.04 7.91 -3.03
CA VAL A 2 -6.26 6.65 -3.24
C VAL A 2 -5.95 6.29 -4.72
N ARG A 3 -6.94 6.35 -5.61
CA ARG A 3 -6.74 6.09 -7.06
C ARG A 3 -5.85 7.13 -7.75
N ARG A 4 -5.90 8.38 -7.28
CA ARG A 4 -5.10 9.50 -7.78
C ARG A 4 -3.64 9.31 -7.36
N GLU A 5 -3.39 9.12 -6.05
CA GLU A 5 -2.04 8.89 -5.51
C GLU A 5 -1.36 7.70 -6.19
N ALA A 6 -2.06 6.57 -6.37
CA ALA A 6 -1.46 5.40 -7.02
C ALA A 6 -1.01 5.66 -8.47
N THR A 7 -1.67 6.59 -9.16
CA THR A 7 -1.25 7.02 -10.50
C THR A 7 -0.06 7.97 -10.42
N GLU A 8 -0.06 8.91 -9.47
CA GLU A 8 0.96 9.95 -9.31
C GLU A 8 2.28 9.41 -8.71
N GLU A 9 2.21 8.52 -7.73
CA GLU A 9 3.35 7.98 -6.97
C GLU A 9 3.92 6.66 -7.53
N ALA A 10 3.12 5.93 -8.32
CA ALA A 10 3.54 4.61 -8.81
C ALA A 10 3.29 4.38 -10.31
N GLY A 11 2.58 5.28 -10.99
CA GLY A 11 2.17 5.09 -12.38
C GLY A 11 1.19 3.94 -12.58
N ILE A 12 0.44 3.56 -11.52
CA ILE A 12 -0.45 2.39 -11.53
C ILE A 12 -1.91 2.82 -11.55
N THR A 13 -2.68 2.23 -12.46
CA THR A 13 -4.13 2.33 -12.42
C THR A 13 -4.70 1.23 -11.53
N ILE A 14 -5.44 1.62 -10.49
CA ILE A 14 -6.14 0.67 -9.63
C ILE A 14 -7.41 0.16 -10.34
N GLY A 15 -7.61 -1.16 -10.35
CA GLY A 15 -8.85 -1.83 -10.76
C GLY A 15 -9.90 -1.84 -9.66
N ARG A 16 -10.31 -3.03 -9.19
CA ARG A 16 -11.17 -3.16 -8.00
C ARG A 16 -10.47 -2.60 -6.76
N CYS A 17 -11.23 -2.01 -5.85
CA CYS A 17 -10.70 -1.41 -4.64
C CYS A 17 -11.65 -1.69 -3.47
N LYS A 18 -11.09 -2.06 -2.31
CA LYS A 18 -11.84 -2.44 -1.11
C LYS A 18 -11.24 -1.76 0.13
N PRO A 19 -12.05 -1.18 1.04
CA PRO A 19 -11.54 -0.73 2.33
C PRO A 19 -11.09 -1.93 3.18
N ILE A 20 -9.98 -1.79 3.91
CA ILE A 20 -9.48 -2.85 4.80
C ILE A 20 -9.55 -2.46 6.27
N VAL A 21 -9.07 -1.27 6.63
CA VAL A 21 -9.07 -0.79 8.02
C VAL A 21 -9.02 0.73 8.06
N SER A 22 -9.50 1.32 9.16
CA SER A 22 -9.19 2.70 9.52
C SER A 22 -8.63 2.74 10.94
N TYR A 23 -7.57 3.49 11.17
CA TYR A 23 -6.90 3.56 12.47
C TYR A 23 -6.39 4.98 12.77
N LEU A 24 -6.20 5.29 14.04
CA LEU A 24 -5.56 6.54 14.48
C LEU A 24 -4.05 6.32 14.55
N SER A 25 -3.25 7.18 13.91
CA SER A 25 -1.81 6.96 13.77
C SER A 25 -1.07 6.99 15.10
N SER A 26 -1.39 7.96 15.96
CA SER A 26 -0.92 8.01 17.34
C SER A 26 -1.91 8.79 18.21
N PRO A 27 -2.96 8.14 18.76
CA PRO A 27 -4.10 8.84 19.39
C PRO A 27 -3.73 9.68 20.62
N GLY A 28 -2.56 9.44 21.23
CA GLY A 28 -2.06 10.27 22.32
C GLY A 28 -1.44 11.61 21.87
N GLY A 29 -1.07 11.74 20.59
CA GLY A 29 -0.37 12.92 20.07
C GLY A 29 -0.99 13.55 18.83
N THR A 30 -1.87 12.84 18.11
CA THR A 30 -2.53 13.35 16.90
C THR A 30 -3.94 12.77 16.75
N SER A 31 -4.82 13.57 16.15
CA SER A 31 -6.16 13.15 15.73
C SER A 31 -6.19 12.56 14.32
N GLU A 32 -5.02 12.43 13.68
CA GLU A 32 -4.91 11.90 12.32
C GLU A 32 -5.46 10.48 12.22
N ARG A 33 -6.32 10.29 11.22
CA ARG A 33 -6.98 9.02 10.89
C ARG A 33 -6.51 8.55 9.53
N MET A 34 -5.92 7.37 9.48
CA MET A 34 -5.54 6.70 8.24
C MET A 34 -6.67 5.78 7.79
N TYR A 35 -7.04 5.87 6.51
CA TYR A 35 -7.99 4.97 5.86
C TYR A 35 -7.23 4.14 4.84
N VAL A 36 -7.14 2.83 5.08
CA VAL A 36 -6.35 1.92 4.26
C VAL A 36 -7.27 1.10 3.36
N TYR A 37 -6.87 0.98 2.10
CA TYR A 37 -7.57 0.23 1.07
C TYR A 37 -6.63 -0.78 0.42
N VAL A 38 -7.19 -1.87 -0.09
CA VAL A 38 -6.51 -2.77 -1.01
C VAL A 38 -7.00 -2.48 -2.42
N GLY A 39 -6.06 -2.26 -3.34
CA GLY A 39 -6.32 -2.04 -4.76
C GLY A 39 -5.81 -3.21 -5.57
N GLU A 40 -6.63 -3.68 -6.52
CA GLU A 40 -6.18 -4.57 -7.57
C GLU A 40 -5.33 -3.80 -8.57
N VAL A 41 -4.17 -4.34 -8.94
CA VAL A 41 -3.20 -3.68 -9.81
C VAL A 41 -2.55 -4.69 -10.75
N ASP A 42 -2.10 -4.21 -11.90
CA ASP A 42 -1.10 -4.91 -12.70
C ASP A 42 0.30 -4.43 -12.28
N ALA A 43 1.03 -5.27 -11.56
CA ALA A 43 2.36 -4.90 -11.06
C ALA A 43 3.41 -4.79 -12.17
N THR A 44 3.15 -5.29 -13.38
CA THR A 44 4.11 -5.20 -14.50
C THR A 44 4.23 -3.79 -15.06
N THR A 45 3.23 -2.94 -14.82
CA THR A 45 3.24 -1.52 -15.25
C THR A 45 3.94 -0.61 -14.22
N ALA A 46 4.22 -1.12 -13.03
CA ALA A 46 4.79 -0.37 -11.92
C ALA A 46 6.31 -0.24 -12.08
N THR A 47 6.78 0.86 -12.66
CA THR A 47 8.20 1.08 -12.95
C THR A 47 8.62 2.54 -12.75
N GLY A 48 9.89 2.78 -12.45
CA GLY A 48 10.49 4.11 -12.50
C GLY A 48 10.52 4.88 -11.17
N ILE A 49 10.78 6.18 -11.30
CA ILE A 49 10.77 7.18 -10.24
C ILE A 49 9.58 8.10 -10.52
N HIS A 50 8.83 8.40 -9.48
CA HIS A 50 7.56 9.13 -9.50
C HIS A 50 7.55 10.20 -8.42
N GLY A 51 6.48 10.99 -8.42
CA GLY A 51 6.33 12.17 -7.57
C GLY A 51 6.04 13.40 -8.42
N LEU A 52 5.29 14.34 -7.84
CA LEU A 52 5.02 15.62 -8.48
C LEU A 52 6.12 16.62 -8.10
N ALA A 53 6.72 17.27 -9.10
CA ALA A 53 7.75 18.29 -8.88
C ALA A 53 7.28 19.44 -7.98
N CYS A 54 5.96 19.70 -7.93
CA CYS A 54 5.37 20.71 -7.04
C CYS A 54 5.14 20.24 -5.60
N GLU A 55 5.16 18.93 -5.33
CA GLU A 55 4.97 18.33 -4.01
C GLU A 55 6.29 17.91 -3.36
N ASN A 56 7.40 18.04 -4.10
CA ASN A 56 8.76 17.81 -3.63
C ASN A 56 8.99 16.36 -3.14
N GLU A 57 8.35 15.42 -3.84
CA GLU A 57 8.41 13.99 -3.60
C GLU A 57 9.36 13.29 -4.59
N ASP A 58 10.23 12.44 -4.06
CA ASP A 58 11.15 11.58 -4.83
C ASP A 58 10.88 10.12 -4.47
N ILE A 59 9.99 9.48 -5.23
CA ILE A 59 9.44 8.17 -4.91
C ILE A 59 9.95 7.14 -5.91
N ARG A 60 10.54 6.05 -5.39
CA ARG A 60 10.97 4.91 -6.20
C ARG A 60 10.07 3.71 -5.95
N VAL A 61 9.52 3.17 -7.03
CA VAL A 61 8.64 1.99 -6.94
C VAL A 61 9.48 0.71 -6.83
N HIS A 62 9.09 -0.16 -5.90
CA HIS A 62 9.65 -1.50 -5.73
C HIS A 62 8.54 -2.54 -5.88
N VAL A 63 8.67 -3.41 -6.89
CA VAL A 63 7.79 -4.57 -7.07
C VAL A 63 8.47 -5.79 -6.46
N VAL A 64 7.83 -6.38 -5.45
CA VAL A 64 8.30 -7.60 -4.77
C VAL A 64 7.15 -8.59 -4.63
N SER A 65 7.48 -9.86 -4.36
CA SER A 65 6.44 -10.83 -4.02
C SER A 65 5.79 -10.46 -2.69
N ARG A 66 4.54 -10.89 -2.53
CA ARG A 66 3.77 -10.73 -1.29
C ARG A 66 4.51 -11.38 -0.11
N GLU A 67 5.11 -12.54 -0.34
CA GLU A 67 5.92 -13.28 0.61
C GLU A 67 7.12 -12.45 1.07
N GLN A 68 7.87 -11.86 0.13
CA GLN A 68 9.05 -11.04 0.44
C GLN A 68 8.67 -9.77 1.20
N ALA A 69 7.58 -9.10 0.79
CA ALA A 69 7.10 -7.91 1.48
C ALA A 69 6.73 -8.21 2.94
N TYR A 70 6.09 -9.36 3.19
CA TYR A 70 5.77 -9.77 4.56
C TYR A 70 7.01 -10.17 5.35
N GLN A 71 7.98 -10.85 4.73
CA GLN A 71 9.26 -11.15 5.36
C GLN A 71 10.00 -9.87 5.79
N TRP A 72 9.98 -8.82 4.97
CA TRP A 72 10.56 -7.52 5.34
C TRP A 72 9.85 -6.83 6.51
N VAL A 73 8.57 -7.11 6.74
CA VAL A 73 7.88 -6.69 7.98
C VAL A 73 8.42 -7.45 9.17
N GLU A 74 8.58 -8.77 9.07
CA GLU A 74 9.13 -9.61 10.15
C GLU A 74 10.59 -9.27 10.49
N GLU A 75 11.38 -8.88 9.49
CA GLU A 75 12.78 -8.47 9.64
C GLU A 75 12.95 -7.00 10.08
N GLY A 76 11.86 -6.22 10.12
CA GLY A 76 11.89 -4.79 10.48
C GLY A 76 12.45 -3.87 9.39
N ILE A 77 12.56 -4.36 8.14
CA ILE A 77 12.92 -3.55 6.97
C ILE A 77 11.74 -2.65 6.56
N ILE A 78 10.51 -3.14 6.69
CA ILE A 78 9.28 -2.35 6.59
C ILE A 78 8.72 -2.19 8.00
N ASP A 79 8.82 -0.99 8.56
CA ASP A 79 8.49 -0.71 9.97
C ASP A 79 7.54 0.48 10.17
N ASN A 80 7.10 1.17 9.10
CA ASN A 80 6.09 2.20 9.21
C ASN A 80 4.69 1.60 9.44
N ALA A 81 3.89 2.25 10.30
CA ALA A 81 2.61 1.71 10.76
C ALA A 81 1.63 1.35 9.62
N ALA A 82 1.51 2.20 8.60
CA ALA A 82 0.55 2.00 7.51
C ALA A 82 0.89 0.73 6.70
N SER A 83 2.16 0.59 6.30
CA SER A 83 2.63 -0.58 5.56
C SER A 83 2.56 -1.86 6.39
N VAL A 84 2.99 -1.82 7.66
CA VAL A 84 2.93 -2.99 8.55
C VAL A 84 1.49 -3.49 8.70
N ILE A 85 0.55 -2.59 9.01
CA ILE A 85 -0.87 -2.94 9.18
C ILE A 85 -1.45 -3.51 7.87
N ALA A 86 -1.15 -2.87 6.72
CA ALA A 86 -1.66 -3.31 5.42
C ALA A 86 -1.12 -4.69 5.01
N LEU A 87 0.18 -4.93 5.19
CA LEU A 87 0.84 -6.18 4.81
C LEU A 87 0.45 -7.33 5.75
N GLN A 88 0.29 -7.07 7.05
CA GLN A 88 -0.27 -8.05 7.99
C GLN A 88 -1.72 -8.40 7.64
N TRP A 89 -2.54 -7.42 7.28
CA TRP A 89 -3.89 -7.69 6.78
C TRP A 89 -3.85 -8.57 5.53
N LEU A 90 -2.96 -8.26 4.57
CA LEU A 90 -2.83 -9.05 3.34
C LEU A 90 -2.36 -10.48 3.63
N GLN A 91 -1.38 -10.67 4.54
CA GLN A 91 -0.95 -11.99 4.99
C GLN A 91 -2.14 -12.84 5.48
N LEU A 92 -3.03 -12.24 6.27
CA LEU A 92 -4.21 -12.92 6.82
C LEU A 92 -5.32 -13.20 5.79
N HIS A 93 -5.44 -12.38 4.74
CA HIS A 93 -6.61 -12.40 3.85
C HIS A 93 -6.31 -12.74 2.38
N HIS A 94 -5.04 -12.88 1.96
CA HIS A 94 -4.68 -13.02 0.55
C HIS A 94 -5.37 -14.20 -0.16
N VAL A 95 -5.57 -15.34 0.53
CA VAL A 95 -6.25 -16.50 -0.07
C VAL A 95 -7.70 -16.17 -0.40
N THR A 96 -8.44 -15.58 0.53
CA THR A 96 -9.84 -15.19 0.33
C THR A 96 -9.94 -14.06 -0.69
N LEU A 97 -9.09 -13.04 -0.57
CA LEU A 97 -9.07 -11.92 -1.51
C LEU A 97 -8.81 -12.37 -2.95
N ARG A 98 -7.88 -13.31 -3.15
CA ARG A 98 -7.59 -13.87 -4.47
C ARG A 98 -8.77 -14.65 -5.03
N LYS A 99 -9.52 -15.38 -4.20
CA LYS A 99 -10.75 -16.08 -4.64
C LYS A 99 -11.86 -15.11 -5.01
N ASP A 100 -12.02 -14.02 -4.24
CA ASP A 100 -13.03 -13.00 -4.50
C ASP A 100 -12.74 -12.23 -5.81
N TRP A 101 -11.48 -12.22 -6.24
CA TRP A 101 -11.02 -11.47 -7.41
C TRP A 101 -10.68 -12.33 -8.64
N LEU A 102 -10.69 -13.64 -8.53
CA LEU A 102 -10.63 -14.56 -9.68
C LEU A 102 -12.01 -14.69 -10.33
#